data_AF-A0A2D6L858-F1
#
_entry.id   AF-A0A2D6L858-F1
#
_cell.length_a   1.000
_cell.length_b   1.000
_cell.length_c   1.000
_cell.angle_alpha   90.00
_cell.angle_beta   90.00
_cell.angle_gamma   90.00
#
_symmetry.space_group_name_H-M   'P 1'
#
loop_
_entity.id
_entity.type
_entity.pdbx_description
1 polymer ?
#
loop_
_entity_poly.entity_id
_entity_poly.type
_entity_poly.pdbx_seq_one_letter_code
_entity_poly.pdbx_strand_id
1 'polypeptide(L)' 'MFIGWRIKRQRGSHRILGKVGCPDYTFAFHEREEIGPRMLARISKHTGLVPTDL' A
#
# COMPACT_ATOMS: atom_id res chain seq x y z
N MET A 1 4.75 13.19 -9.39
CA MET A 1 4.34 12.07 -10.27
C MET A 1 3.34 11.24 -9.49
N PHE A 2 2.11 11.03 -9.97
CA PHE A 2 1.10 10.29 -9.20
C PHE A 2 1.38 8.78 -9.29
N ILE A 3 1.59 8.14 -8.14
CA ILE A 3 1.95 6.72 -8.00
C ILE A 3 0.83 5.75 -8.47
N GLY A 4 -0.37 6.29 -8.75
CA GLY A 4 -1.51 5.58 -9.34
C GLY A 4 -2.31 4.72 -8.36
N TRP A 5 -1.82 4.51 -7.14
CA TRP A 5 -2.54 3.82 -6.07
C TRP A 5 -3.58 4.74 -5.44
N ARG A 6 -4.80 4.22 -5.25
CA ARG A 6 -5.91 4.92 -4.58
C ARG A 6 -6.64 3.99 -3.63
N ILE A 7 -7.25 4.55 -2.59
CA ILE A 7 -8.14 3.78 -1.71
C ILE A 7 -9.40 3.43 -2.51
N LYS A 8 -9.60 2.13 -2.75
CA LYS A 8 -10.80 1.56 -3.38
C LYS A 8 -11.89 1.30 -2.33
N ARG A 9 -11.51 0.90 -1.12
CA ARG A 9 -12.42 0.65 0.01
C ARG A 9 -11.70 0.82 1.35
N GLN A 10 -12.41 1.27 2.39
CA GLN A 10 -11.87 1.35 3.76
C GLN A 10 -12.92 0.92 4.80
N ARG A 11 -12.48 0.14 5.80
CA ARG A 11 -13.24 -0.29 6.99
C ARG A 11 -12.27 -0.31 8.19
N GLY A 12 -12.39 0.63 9.12
CA GLY A 12 -11.44 0.75 10.24
C GLY A 12 -9.99 0.94 9.73
N SER A 13 -9.06 0.16 10.26
CA SER A 13 -7.65 0.12 9.82
C SER A 13 -7.42 -0.58 8.47
N HIS A 14 -8.41 -1.34 7.97
CA HIS A 14 -8.29 -2.05 6.71
C HIS A 14 -8.63 -1.13 5.53
N ARG A 15 -7.63 -0.90 4.67
CA ARG A 15 -7.72 -0.15 3.42
C ARG A 15 -7.41 -1.10 2.27
N ILE A 16 -8.26 -1.13 1.26
CA ILE A 16 -7.99 -1.81 -0.01
C ILE A 16 -7.55 -0.75 -1.00
N LEU A 17 -6.35 -0.89 -1.53
CA LEU A 17 -5.76 -0.02 -2.53
C LEU A 17 -5.92 -0.64 -3.92
N GLY A 18 -6.28 0.17 -4.90
CA GLY A 18 -6.35 -0.22 -6.31
C GLY A 18 -5.45 0.65 -7.17
N LYS A 19 -4.89 0.06 -8.22
CA LYS A 19 -4.16 0.72 -9.31
C LYS A 19 -4.55 0.05 -10.62
N VAL A 20 -4.76 0.85 -11.67
CA VAL A 20 -5.14 0.32 -12.99
C VAL A 20 -4.10 -0.69 -13.47
N GLY A 21 -4.55 -1.88 -13.87
CA GLY A 21 -3.68 -2.96 -14.33
C GLY A 21 -2.98 -3.75 -13.22
N CYS A 22 -3.24 -3.47 -11.95
CA CYS A 22 -2.71 -4.22 -10.80
C CYS A 22 -3.85 -4.89 -10.00
N PRO A 23 -3.59 -6.04 -9.34
CA PRO A 23 -4.50 -6.57 -8.34
C PRO A 23 -4.68 -5.61 -7.17
N ASP A 24 -5.84 -5.70 -6.51
CA ASP A 24 -6.11 -4.95 -5.29
C ASP A 24 -5.11 -5.35 -4.18
N TYR A 25 -4.60 -4.36 -3.44
CA TYR A 25 -3.68 -4.57 -2.32
C TYR A 25 -4.36 -4.22 -0.99
N THR A 26 -4.31 -5.13 -0.01
CA THR A 26 -4.87 -4.85 1.32
C THR A 26 -3.78 -4.31 2.25
N PHE A 27 -4.02 -3.10 2.75
CA PHE A 27 -3.20 -2.40 3.73
C PHE A 27 -4.00 -2.30 5.04
N ALA A 28 -3.58 -3.00 6.09
CA ALA A 28 -4.36 -3.16 7.33
C ALA A 28 -3.58 -2.68 8.57
N PHE A 29 -2.99 -1.49 8.48
CA PHE A 29 -2.21 -0.90 9.58
C PHE A 29 -2.96 0.26 10.22
N HIS A 30 -2.72 0.48 11.50
CA HIS A 30 -3.28 1.65 12.19
C HIS A 30 -2.56 2.93 11.74
N GLU A 31 -3.24 4.05 11.92
CA GLU A 31 -2.60 5.35 11.70
C GLU A 31 -1.47 5.52 12.71
N ARG A 32 -0.31 6.01 12.24
CA ARG A 32 0.93 6.22 13.03
C ARG A 32 1.67 4.95 13.46
N GLU A 33 1.31 3.79 12.94
CA GLU A 33 2.09 2.57 13.15
C GLU A 33 3.39 2.62 12.32
N GLU A 34 4.54 2.46 12.97
CA GLU A 34 5.80 2.28 12.27
C GLU A 34 5.87 0.86 11.69
N ILE A 35 6.08 0.76 10.39
CA ILE A 35 6.14 -0.52 9.69
C ILE A 35 7.61 -0.87 9.46
N GLY A 36 8.05 -1.96 10.10
CA GLY A 36 9.43 -2.43 9.98
C GLY A 36 9.82 -2.91 8.56
N PRO A 37 11.14 -3.08 8.31
CA PRO A 37 11.71 -3.33 6.98
C PRO A 37 11.19 -4.61 6.30
N ARG A 38 10.88 -5.66 7.06
CA ARG A 38 10.31 -6.90 6.52
C ARG A 38 8.95 -6.68 5.87
N MET A 39 8.14 -5.79 6.44
CA MET A 39 6.80 -5.52 5.95
C MET A 39 6.84 -4.50 4.80
N LEU A 40 7.74 -3.52 4.86
CA LEU A 40 8.06 -2.67 3.70
C LEU A 40 8.46 -3.52 2.48
N ALA A 41 9.33 -4.52 2.66
CA ALA A 41 9.72 -5.43 1.58
C ALA A 41 8.54 -6.22 1.00
N ARG A 42 7.54 -6.58 1.82
CA ARG A 42 6.31 -7.21 1.33
C ARG A 42 5.46 -6.24 0.52
N ILE A 43 5.30 -5.00 0.97
CA ILE A 43 4.58 -3.96 0.22
C ILE A 43 5.25 -3.76 -1.14
N SER A 44 6.58 -3.56 -1.19
CA SER A 44 7.32 -3.41 -2.44
C SER A 44 7.14 -4.59 -3.39
N LYS A 45 7.16 -5.83 -2.90
CA LYS A 45 6.94 -7.02 -3.74
C LYS A 45 5.55 -7.08 -4.38
N HIS A 46 4.51 -6.63 -3.66
CA HIS A 46 3.14 -6.67 -4.18
C HIS A 46 2.79 -5.46 -5.05
N THR A 47 3.37 -4.31 -4.75
CA THR A 47 2.97 -3.03 -5.35
C THR A 47 3.97 -2.50 -6.38
N GLY A 48 5.18 -3.07 -6.41
CA GLY A 48 6.30 -2.56 -7.19
C GLY A 48 6.90 -1.27 -6.66
N LEU A 49 6.43 -0.76 -5.52
CA LEU A 49 6.87 0.52 -4.98
C LEU A 49 8.29 0.46 -4.44
N VAL A 50 9.07 1.47 -4.78
CA VAL A 50 10.42 1.74 -4.27
C VAL A 50 10.44 3.04 -3.48
N PRO A 51 11.45 3.26 -2.61
CA PRO A 51 11.52 4.48 -1.79
C PRO A 51 11.49 5.79 -2.58
N THR A 52 11.92 5.80 -3.84
CA THR A 52 11.92 6.98 -4.72
C THR A 52 10.53 7.31 -5.30
N ASP A 53 9.53 6.46 -5.09
CA ASP A 53 8.15 6.72 -5.52
C ASP A 53 7.36 7.60 -4.52
N LEU A 54 7.91 7.82 -3.32
CA LEU A 54 7.32 8.62 -2.24
C LEU A 54 7.81 10.07 -2.31
#